data_AF-A0A455ZI35-F1
#
_entry.id   AF-A0A455ZI35-F1
#
_cell.length_a   1.000
_cell.length_b   1.000
_cell.length_c   1.000
_cell.angle_alpha   90.00
_cell.angle_beta   90.00
_cell.angle_gamma   90.00
#
_symmetry.space_group_name_H-M   'P 1'
#
loop_
_entity.id
_entity.type
_entity.pdbx_description
1 polymer ?
#
loop_
_entity_poly.entity_id
_entity_poly.type
_entity_poly.pdbx_seq_one_letter_code
_entity_poly.pdbx_strand_id
1 'polypeptide(L)' 'MEDHPSTGTGKPELLKGRNMEMSRRINNQHRLTYFIDEENKIVEVLSAYGHYDDK' A
#
# COMPACT_ATOMS: atom_id res chain seq x y z
N MET A 1 8.60 -1.75 3.86
CA MET A 1 7.96 -1.16 2.67
C MET A 1 9.04 -0.52 1.81
N GLU A 2 10.02 0.16 2.41
CA GLU A 2 11.25 0.60 1.73
C GLU A 2 12.03 -0.54 1.06
N ASP A 3 12.30 -1.65 1.76
CA ASP A 3 13.13 -2.71 1.13
C ASP A 3 12.35 -3.62 0.16
N HIS A 4 11.09 -3.88 0.46
CA HIS A 4 10.22 -4.80 -0.28
C HIS A 4 8.82 -4.20 -0.44
N PRO A 5 8.61 -3.29 -1.40
CA PRO A 5 7.32 -2.66 -1.62
C PRO A 5 6.34 -3.57 -2.39
N SER A 6 6.83 -4.50 -3.21
CA SER A 6 6.00 -5.43 -3.99
C SER A 6 5.86 -6.82 -3.37
N THR A 7 6.59 -7.11 -2.28
CA THR A 7 6.64 -8.42 -1.61
C THR A 7 6.69 -8.27 -0.09
N GLY A 8 6.55 -9.37 0.68
CA GLY A 8 6.66 -9.34 2.14
C GLY A 8 5.32 -9.28 2.92
N THR A 9 5.36 -8.78 4.15
CA THR A 9 4.26 -8.90 5.13
C THR A 9 3.02 -8.11 4.72
N GLY A 10 1.84 -8.68 4.95
CA GLY A 10 0.56 -8.05 4.63
C GLY A 10 0.02 -8.38 3.23
N LYS A 11 0.59 -9.39 2.54
CA LYS A 11 0.12 -9.87 1.23
C LYS A 11 -0.14 -8.72 0.23
N PRO A 12 0.92 -8.06 -0.25
CA PRO A 12 0.79 -7.07 -1.32
C PRO A 12 0.07 -7.67 -2.53
N GLU A 13 -1.01 -7.04 -2.98
CA GLU A 13 -1.83 -7.49 -4.10
C GLU A 13 -2.07 -6.32 -5.06
N LEU A 14 -1.95 -6.58 -6.37
CA LEU A 14 -2.28 -5.59 -7.41
C LEU A 14 -3.80 -5.44 -7.50
N LEU A 15 -4.29 -4.20 -7.42
CA LEU A 15 -5.70 -3.90 -7.55
C LEU A 15 -6.12 -3.98 -9.02
N LYS A 16 -7.03 -4.90 -9.33
CA LYS A 16 -7.56 -5.09 -10.69
C LYS A 16 -8.37 -3.87 -11.12
N GLY A 17 -8.09 -3.35 -12.32
CA GLY A 17 -8.83 -2.22 -12.91
C GLY A 17 -8.42 -0.84 -12.41
N ARG A 18 -7.34 -0.75 -11.62
CA ARG A 18 -6.72 0.53 -11.22
C ARG A 18 -5.29 0.59 -11.73
N ASN A 19 -4.80 1.78 -12.05
CA ASN A 19 -3.50 2.03 -12.69
C ASN A 19 -2.34 1.61 -11.79
N MET A 20 -2.02 0.32 -11.80
CA MET A 20 -0.87 -0.26 -11.08
C MET A 20 -0.90 -0.06 -9.55
N GLU A 21 -2.06 0.27 -8.97
CA GLU A 21 -2.22 0.40 -7.53
C GLU A 21 -2.02 -0.95 -6.82
N MET A 22 -1.31 -0.91 -5.70
CA MET A 22 -1.08 -2.04 -4.82
C MET A 22 -1.83 -1.85 -3.51
N SER A 23 -2.28 -2.95 -2.93
CA SER A 23 -2.88 -2.99 -1.59
C SER A 23 -2.14 -3.96 -0.69
N ARG A 24 -1.88 -3.58 0.56
CA ARG A 24 -1.38 -4.49 1.59
C ARG A 24 -2.18 -4.38 2.88
N ARG A 25 -2.28 -5.48 3.62
CA ARG A 25 -3.00 -5.56 4.89
C ARG A 25 -2.21 -4.92 6.01
N ILE A 26 -2.83 -3.97 6.71
CA ILE A 26 -2.34 -3.45 7.99
C ILE A 26 -2.85 -4.35 9.11
N ASN A 27 -4.15 -4.65 9.10
CA ASN A 27 -4.78 -5.65 9.96
C ASN A 27 -5.91 -6.37 9.18
N ASN A 28 -6.78 -7.11 9.87
CA ASN A 28 -7.87 -7.84 9.19
C ASN A 28 -8.84 -6.90 8.44
N GLN A 29 -9.12 -5.73 8.99
CA GLN A 29 -10.10 -4.75 8.48
C GLN A 29 -9.46 -3.68 7.59
N HIS A 30 -8.23 -3.28 7.89
CA HIS A 30 -7.57 -2.12 7.29
C HIS A 30 -6.57 -2.51 6.19
N ARG A 31 -6.51 -1.68 5.17
CA ARG A 31 -5.62 -1.80 4.02
C ARG A 31 -4.87 -0.49 3.81
N LEU A 32 -3.62 -0.64 3.42
CA LEU A 32 -2.78 0.42 2.87
C LEU A 32 -2.82 0.28 1.35
N THR A 33 -3.20 1.34 0.65
CA THR A 33 -3.15 1.41 -0.81
C THR A 33 -2.07 2.38 -1.24
N TYR A 34 -1.25 1.98 -2.20
CA TYR A 34 -0.07 2.72 -2.65
C TYR A 34 0.24 2.38 -4.11
N PHE A 35 1.05 3.21 -4.75
CA PHE A 35 1.61 2.95 -6.07
C PHE A 35 3.14 3.02 -5.99
N ILE A 36 3.82 2.25 -6.85
CA ILE A 36 5.28 2.23 -6.94
C ILE A 36 5.67 2.88 -8.26
N ASP A 37 6.32 4.03 -8.17
CA ASP A 37 7.00 4.66 -9.29
C ASP A 37 8.42 4.08 -9.40
N GLU A 38 8.57 3.10 -10.27
CA GLU A 38 9.86 2.44 -10.53
C GLU A 38 10.88 3.34 -11.23
N GLU A 39 10.45 4.38 -11.94
CA GLU A 39 11.31 5.31 -12.66
C GLU A 39 11.98 6.26 -11.67
N ASN A 40 11.19 6.83 -10.77
CA ASN A 40 11.69 7.76 -9.76
C ASN A 40 12.13 7.08 -8.45
N LYS A 41 11.93 5.76 -8.32
CA LYS A 41 12.16 4.98 -7.08
C LYS A 41 11.39 5.53 -5.88
N ILE A 42 10.13 5.92 -6.11
CA ILE A 42 9.25 6.50 -5.10
C ILE A 42 8.07 5.55 -4.85
N VAL A 43 7.67 5.45 -3.58
CA VAL A 43 6.41 4.79 -3.19
C VAL A 43 5.42 5.87 -2.76
N GLU A 44 4.34 6.03 -3.51
CA GLU A 44 3.29 7.00 -3.19
C GLU A 44 2.16 6.31 -2.41
N VAL A 45 1.89 6.80 -1.21
CA VAL A 45 0.81 6.28 -0.36
C VAL A 45 -0.48 7.03 -0.69
N LEU A 46 -1.46 6.31 -1.23
CA LEU A 46 -2.75 6.88 -1.61
C LEU A 46 -3.72 6.95 -0.44
N SER A 47 -3.75 5.88 0.38
CA SER A 47 -4.58 5.85 1.58
C SER A 47 -4.06 4.83 2.59
N ALA A 48 -4.07 5.22 3.85
CA ALA A 48 -3.89 4.33 4.99
C ALA A 48 -5.14 4.47 5.85
N TYR A 49 -6.11 3.56 5.68
CA TYR A 49 -7.28 3.57 6.56
C TYR A 49 -6.84 3.03 7.92
N GLY A 50 -6.51 3.93 8.82
CA GLY A 50 -6.16 3.68 10.20
C GLY A 50 -6.48 4.95 10.96
N HIS A 51 -7.35 4.83 11.96
CA HIS A 51 -7.73 5.93 12.82
C HIS A 51 -6.48 6.67 13.32
N TYR A 52 -6.34 7.94 12.93
CA TYR A 52 -5.68 8.98 13.74
C TYR A 52 -6.74 9.95 14.29
N ASP A 53 -7.91 9.42 14.63
CA ASP A 53 -8.89 10.11 15.47
C ASP A 53 -8.75 9.67 16.95
N ASP A 54 -7.59 9.10 17.33
CA ASP A 54 -7.19 9.04 18.74
C ASP A 54 -6.69 10.44 19.13
N LYS A 55 -7.60 11.21 19.73
CA LYS A 55 -7.29 12.32 20.62
C LYS A 55 -7.53 11.88 22.05
#